data_AF-A0A1V5FNT1-F1
#
_entry.id   AF-A0A1V5FNT1-F1
#
_cell.length_a   1.000
_cell.length_b   1.000
_cell.length_c   1.000
_cell.angle_alpha   90.00
_cell.angle_beta   90.00
_cell.angle_gamma   90.00
#
_symmetry.space_group_name_H-M   'P 1'
#
loop_
_entity.id
_entity.type
_entity.pdbx_description
1 polymer ?
#
loop_
_entity_poly.entity_id
_entity_poly.type
_entity_poly.pdbx_seq_one_letter_code
_entity_poly.pdbx_strand_id
1 'polypeptide(L)' 'MRKMPDDEDLLEEYDFTDGEQRKYARLYAEGTNVVVLDPDVAEVFPDHESVNDALRHLAAVIKRQKAKP' A
#
# COMPACT_ATOMS: atom_id res chain seq x y z
N MET A 1 -34.59 -10.33 -3.50
CA MET A 1 -33.48 -9.35 -3.42
C MET A 1 -34.11 -7.97 -3.40
N ARG A 2 -33.80 -7.14 -2.39
CA ARG A 2 -34.34 -5.77 -2.29
C ARG A 2 -33.48 -4.89 -3.21
N LYS A 3 -34.08 -4.30 -4.25
CA LYS A 3 -33.42 -3.31 -5.12
C LYS A 3 -33.13 -2.05 -4.31
N MET A 4 -31.94 -1.47 -4.48
CA MET A 4 -31.62 -0.13 -4.01
C MET A 4 -32.44 0.92 -4.81
N PRO A 5 -32.72 2.11 -4.25
CA PRO A 5 -33.46 3.14 -4.96
C PRO A 5 -32.65 3.64 -6.16
N ASP A 6 -33.36 3.95 -7.25
CA ASP A 6 -32.90 4.35 -8.58
C ASP A 6 -31.75 5.39 -8.56
N ASP A 7 -30.52 4.91 -8.48
CA ASP A 7 -29.33 5.70 -8.80
C ASP A 7 -28.99 5.38 -10.26
N GLU A 8 -29.19 6.34 -11.16
CA GLU A 8 -29.00 6.16 -12.62
C GLU A 8 -27.57 5.71 -12.97
N ASP A 9 -26.61 5.93 -12.07
CA ASP A 9 -25.21 5.55 -12.23
C ASP A 9 -24.89 4.13 -11.72
N LEU A 10 -25.83 3.44 -11.06
CA LEU A 10 -25.61 2.10 -10.49
C LEU A 10 -26.27 0.99 -11.33
N LEU A 11 -25.51 -0.07 -11.59
CA LEU A 11 -26.00 -1.28 -12.27
C LEU A 11 -26.92 -2.09 -11.35
N GLU A 12 -27.94 -2.75 -11.92
CA GLU A 12 -28.93 -3.51 -11.16
C GLU A 12 -28.34 -4.69 -10.38
N GLU A 13 -27.19 -5.21 -10.82
CA GLU A 13 -26.49 -6.33 -10.20
C GLU A 13 -25.70 -5.93 -8.94
N TYR A 14 -25.53 -4.63 -8.68
CA TYR A 14 -24.79 -4.16 -7.53
C TYR A 14 -25.68 -4.06 -6.28
N ASP A 15 -25.41 -4.92 -5.30
CA ASP A 15 -25.99 -4.84 -3.96
C ASP A 15 -24.94 -4.32 -2.96
N PHE A 16 -25.02 -3.03 -2.64
CA PHE A 16 -24.17 -2.39 -1.63
C PHE A 16 -24.86 -2.29 -0.26
N THR A 17 -25.95 -3.03 -0.01
CA THR A 17 -26.68 -2.99 1.27
C THR A 17 -25.77 -3.36 2.45
N ASP A 18 -24.83 -4.29 2.23
CA ASP A 18 -23.81 -4.69 3.21
C ASP A 18 -22.47 -3.95 3.01
N GLY A 19 -22.47 -2.88 2.22
CA GLY A 19 -21.29 -2.09 1.91
C GLY A 19 -20.83 -1.26 3.11
N GLU A 20 -19.66 -1.58 3.67
CA GLU A 20 -19.03 -0.79 4.73
C GLU A 20 -18.15 0.33 4.14
N GLN A 21 -18.55 1.58 4.35
CA GLN A 21 -17.73 2.72 3.95
C GLN A 21 -16.38 2.69 4.70
N ARG A 22 -15.27 2.93 3.99
CA ARG A 22 -13.91 3.04 4.57
C ARG A 22 -13.41 1.80 5.31
N LYS A 23 -13.93 0.60 5.01
CA LYS A 23 -13.50 -0.68 5.62
C LYS A 23 -11.99 -0.88 5.74
N TYR A 24 -11.21 -0.38 4.76
CA TYR A 24 -9.75 -0.51 4.72
C TYR A 24 -8.99 0.81 4.92
N ALA A 25 -9.68 1.92 5.22
CA ALA A 25 -9.04 3.23 5.36
C ALA A 25 -8.02 3.25 6.50
N ARG A 26 -8.28 2.48 7.57
CA ARG A 26 -7.37 2.33 8.69
C ARG A 26 -6.10 1.55 8.32
N LEU A 27 -6.22 0.46 7.56
CA LEU A 27 -5.05 -0.29 7.07
C LEU A 27 -4.18 0.55 6.14
N TYR A 28 -4.82 1.38 5.31
CA TYR A 28 -4.14 2.34 4.47
C TYR A 28 -3.38 3.40 5.30
N ALA A 29 -4.02 3.93 6.35
CA ALA A 29 -3.39 4.88 7.28
C ALA A 29 -2.28 4.26 8.15
N GLU A 30 -2.38 2.96 8.46
CA GLU A 30 -1.38 2.16 9.17
C GLU A 30 -0.15 1.82 8.31
N GLY A 31 -0.16 2.20 7.01
CA GLY A 31 1.05 2.27 6.21
C GLY A 31 1.34 1.03 5.36
N THR A 32 0.33 0.39 4.78
CA THR A 32 0.57 -0.52 3.64
C THR A 32 0.83 0.28 2.36
N ASN A 33 1.96 0.98 2.29
CA ASN A 33 2.43 1.57 1.05
C ASN A 33 3.03 0.47 0.18
N VAL A 34 2.26 -0.01 -0.80
CA VAL A 34 2.77 -0.95 -1.81
C VAL A 34 3.69 -0.17 -2.74
N VAL A 35 4.99 -0.51 -2.69
CA VAL A 35 6.00 0.04 -3.59
C VAL A 35 6.37 -1.04 -4.60
N VAL A 36 6.18 -0.74 -5.88
CA VAL A 36 6.60 -1.63 -6.97
C VAL A 36 8.09 -1.39 -7.20
N LEU A 37 8.87 -2.46 -7.19
CA LEU A 37 10.28 -2.43 -7.54
C LEU A 37 10.44 -2.66 -9.04
N ASP A 38 11.48 -2.07 -9.61
CA ASP A 38 11.88 -2.40 -10.98
C ASP A 38 12.32 -3.89 -11.06
N PRO A 39 12.15 -4.54 -12.22
CA PRO A 39 12.39 -5.98 -12.35
C PRO A 39 13.81 -6.42 -11.96
N ASP A 40 14.82 -5.63 -12.34
CA ASP A 40 16.22 -5.88 -12.02
C ASP A 40 16.50 -5.77 -10.52
N VAL A 41 15.84 -4.85 -9.82
CA VAL A 41 15.92 -4.73 -8.36
C VAL A 41 15.23 -5.91 -7.68
N ALA A 42 14.07 -6.33 -8.19
CA ALA A 42 13.34 -7.49 -7.66
C ALA A 42 14.10 -8.82 -7.84
N GLU A 43 14.94 -8.95 -8.87
CA GLU A 43 15.82 -10.12 -9.04
C GLU A 43 16.88 -10.23 -7.93
N VAL A 44 17.31 -9.11 -7.36
CA VAL A 44 18.33 -9.05 -6.32
C VAL A 44 17.74 -9.31 -4.93
N PHE A 45 16.49 -8.89 -4.70
CA PHE A 45 15.85 -8.96 -3.39
C PHE A 45 14.68 -9.96 -3.38
N PRO A 46 14.81 -11.10 -2.68
CA PRO A 46 13.79 -12.15 -2.69
C PRO A 46 12.50 -11.79 -1.95
N ASP A 47 12.55 -10.82 -1.02
CA ASP A 47 11.41 -10.41 -0.21
C ASP A 47 11.53 -8.96 0.32
N HIS A 48 10.44 -8.46 0.89
CA HIS A 48 10.38 -7.12 1.46
C HIS A 48 11.27 -6.93 2.71
N GLU A 49 11.61 -8.00 3.44
CA GLU A 49 12.48 -7.92 4.62
C GLU A 49 13.91 -7.56 4.19
N SER A 50 14.43 -8.26 3.18
CA SER A 50 15.75 -8.02 2.59
C SER A 50 15.90 -6.60 2.01
N VAL A 51 14.87 -6.08 1.34
CA VAL A 51 14.85 -4.69 0.83
C VAL A 51 14.93 -3.70 1.97
N ASN A 52 14.08 -3.86 2.98
CA ASN A 52 14.00 -2.93 4.10
C ASN A 52 15.29 -2.89 4.91
N ASP A 53 15.92 -4.05 5.12
CA ASP A 53 17.20 -4.11 5.83
C ASP A 53 18.33 -3.43 5.05
N ALA A 54 18.40 -3.61 3.72
CA ALA A 54 19.37 -2.88 2.90
C ALA A 54 19.18 -1.35 2.99
N LEU A 55 17.93 -0.89 2.88
CA LEU A 55 17.60 0.54 2.98
C LEU A 55 17.90 1.12 4.38
N ARG A 56 17.70 0.35 5.45
CA ARG A 56 18.06 0.77 6.82
C ARG A 56 19.56 0.94 6.99
N HIS A 57 20.36 0.01 6.46
CA HIS A 57 21.82 0.13 6.47
C HIS A 57 22.28 1.37 5.69
N LEU A 58 21.73 1.59 4.50
CA LEU A 58 22.01 2.78 3.70
C LEU A 58 21.63 4.07 4.45
N ALA A 59 20.47 4.11 5.08
CA ALA A 59 20.04 5.25 5.89
C ALA A 59 21.01 5.55 7.04
N ALA A 60 21.59 4.53 7.68
CA ALA A 60 22.60 4.71 8.71
C ALA A 60 23.89 5.34 8.17
N VAL A 61 24.34 4.94 6.98
CA VAL A 61 25.50 5.55 6.30
C VAL A 61 25.23 7.01 5.96
N ILE A 62 24.08 7.31 5.35
CA ILE A 62 23.68 8.68 4.99
C ILE A 62 23.61 9.58 6.25
N LYS A 63 23.03 9.09 7.34
CA LYS A 63 22.97 9.84 8.61
C LYS A 63 24.38 10.18 9.14
N ARG A 64 25.31 9.23 9.09
CA ARG A 64 26.71 9.45 9.50
C ARG A 64 27.42 10.46 8.62
N GLN A 65 27.17 10.45 7.31
CA GLN A 65 27.74 11.45 6.38
C GLN A 65 27.21 12.86 6.66
N LYS A 66 25.91 13.01 6.88
CA LYS A 66 25.30 14.32 7.22
C LYS A 66 25.77 14.89 8.55
N ALA A 67 26.25 14.04 9.47
CA ALA A 67 26.79 14.45 10.76
C ALA A 67 28.28 14.83 10.70
N LYS A 68 28.95 14.64 9.55
CA LYS A 68 30.33 15.08 9.34
C LYS A 68 30.29 16.56 8.90
N PRO A 69 30.96 17.48 9.62
CA PRO A 69 30.98 18.91 9.28
C PRO A 69 31.72 19.18 7.97
#